data_AF-A0A3R8RV75-F1
#
_entry.id   AF-A0A3R8RV75-F1
#
_cell.length_a   1.000
_cell.length_b   1.000
_cell.length_c   1.000
_cell.angle_alpha   90.00
_cell.angle_beta   90.00
_cell.angle_gamma   90.00
#
_symmetry.space_group_name_H-M   'P 1'
#
loop_
_entity.id
_entity.type
_entity.pdbx_description
1 polymer ?
#
loop_
_entity_poly.entity_id
_entity_poly.type
_entity_poly.pdbx_seq_one_letter_code
_entity_poly.pdbx_strand_id
1 'polypeptide(L)'
;MKKLLWIFGVLFLLTSCGNDDDICLGQESTPRLKLKFRNESNNLLMTLDTLYVDVDYGKPELTTIISAAPNVDSVFVPLRIDDSPYTDFFIRQRKTGPTSKIRISYDKKAIYVSPACGFKINYENLNAELLQQNPVQSIQSNNSSLTDESKTNFYLRF
;
A
#
# COMPACT_ATOMS: atom_id res chain seq x y z
N MET A 1 -48.30 -38.22 15.00
CA MET A 1 -47.08 -37.62 15.58
C MET A 1 -45.80 -38.04 14.86
N LYS A 2 -45.59 -39.33 14.52
CA LYS A 2 -44.38 -39.81 13.81
C LYS A 2 -44.09 -39.13 12.44
N LYS A 3 -45.12 -38.79 11.65
CA LYS A 3 -44.95 -38.10 10.36
C LYS A 3 -44.49 -36.64 10.49
N LEU A 4 -44.80 -35.99 11.62
CA LEU A 4 -44.41 -34.58 11.87
C LEU A 4 -42.94 -34.48 12.28
N LEU A 5 -42.43 -35.46 13.03
CA LEU A 5 -41.01 -35.58 13.38
C LEU A 5 -40.11 -35.76 12.16
N TRP A 6 -40.58 -36.47 11.13
CA TRP A 6 -39.82 -36.66 9.90
C TRP A 6 -39.70 -35.38 9.08
N ILE A 7 -40.76 -34.56 9.03
CA ILE A 7 -40.75 -33.24 8.38
C ILE A 7 -39.80 -32.28 9.09
N PHE A 8 -39.77 -32.30 10.43
CA PHE A 8 -38.86 -31.44 11.20
C PHE A 8 -37.39 -31.84 11.03
N GLY A 9 -37.10 -33.16 10.94
CA GLY A 9 -35.75 -33.65 10.68
C GLY A 9 -35.21 -33.28 9.29
N VAL A 10 -36.07 -33.26 8.26
CA VAL A 10 -35.68 -32.81 6.91
C VAL A 10 -35.43 -31.30 6.88
N LEU A 11 -36.18 -30.51 7.66
CA LEU A 11 -35.98 -29.05 7.75
C LEU A 11 -34.60 -28.69 8.35
N PHE A 12 -34.10 -29.47 9.30
CA PHE A 12 -32.76 -29.28 9.89
C PHE A 12 -31.61 -29.59 8.94
N LEU A 13 -31.83 -30.42 7.90
CA LEU A 13 -30.82 -30.70 6.88
C LEU A 13 -30.66 -29.55 5.87
N LEU A 14 -31.60 -28.59 5.85
CA LEU A 14 -31.57 -27.42 4.96
C LEU A 14 -30.86 -26.20 5.58
N THR A 15 -30.44 -26.28 6.85
CA THR A 15 -29.72 -25.20 7.54
C THR A 15 -28.21 -25.48 7.57
N SER A 16 -27.60 -25.66 6.41
CA SER A 16 -26.14 -25.56 6.26
C SER A 16 -25.79 -24.16 5.80
N CYS A 17 -25.67 -23.21 6.73
CA CYS A 17 -25.04 -21.92 6.44
C CYS A 17 -23.52 -22.09 6.58
N GLY A 18 -22.84 -22.45 5.48
CA GLY A 18 -21.43 -22.12 5.35
C GLY A 18 -21.37 -20.65 4.97
N ASN A 19 -20.91 -19.78 5.87
CA ASN A 19 -20.58 -18.41 5.47
C ASN A 19 -19.31 -18.48 4.62
N ASP A 20 -19.26 -17.72 3.53
CA ASP A 20 -18.07 -17.57 2.67
C ASP A 20 -16.91 -16.81 3.37
N ASP A 21 -16.98 -16.62 4.69
CA ASP A 21 -16.09 -15.81 5.52
C ASP A 21 -14.82 -16.55 5.98
N ASP A 22 -14.53 -17.73 5.43
CA ASP A 22 -13.34 -18.53 5.79
C ASP A 22 -12.09 -18.16 4.97
N ILE A 23 -12.23 -17.37 3.90
CA ILE A 23 -11.13 -16.99 3.00
C ILE A 23 -11.16 -15.50 2.65
N CYS A 24 -9.98 -14.89 2.52
CA CYS A 24 -9.84 -13.48 2.13
C CYS A 24 -9.79 -13.32 0.62
N LEU A 25 -10.84 -12.76 0.03
CA LEU A 25 -10.90 -12.48 -1.41
C LEU A 25 -10.23 -11.12 -1.76
N GLY A 26 -8.93 -11.02 -1.49
CA GLY A 26 -7.98 -10.09 -2.13
C GLY A 26 -8.09 -8.58 -1.88
N GLN A 27 -9.29 -7.97 -1.87
CA GLN A 27 -9.48 -6.52 -1.69
C GLN A 27 -9.47 -6.07 -0.21
N GLU A 28 -9.01 -6.97 0.64
CA GLU A 28 -9.16 -6.93 2.09
C GLU A 28 -7.86 -6.60 2.82
N SER A 29 -6.75 -6.47 2.09
CA SER A 29 -5.45 -6.11 2.65
C SER A 29 -5.23 -4.61 2.81
N THR A 30 -4.32 -4.24 3.71
CA THR A 30 -3.80 -2.87 3.84
C THR A 30 -3.26 -2.38 2.48
N PRO A 31 -3.77 -1.25 1.94
CA PRO A 31 -3.36 -0.72 0.65
C PRO A 31 -1.92 -0.21 0.63
N ARG A 32 -1.24 -0.36 -0.51
CA ARG A 32 0.10 0.20 -0.75
C ARG A 32 0.03 1.58 -1.37
N LEU A 33 0.96 2.43 -0.99
CA LEU A 33 1.09 3.80 -1.50
C LEU A 33 1.50 3.78 -2.97
N LYS A 34 0.76 4.48 -3.83
CA LYS A 34 1.13 4.62 -5.25
C LYS A 34 1.96 5.88 -5.48
N LEU A 35 3.19 5.68 -5.94
CA LEU A 35 4.10 6.73 -6.38
C LEU A 35 4.16 6.73 -7.91
N LYS A 36 3.94 7.89 -8.54
CA LYS A 36 4.00 8.05 -10.01
C LYS A 36 5.06 9.08 -10.38
N PHE A 37 5.62 9.02 -11.58
CA PHE A 37 6.79 9.83 -11.93
C PHE A 37 6.46 10.92 -12.93
N ARG A 38 7.10 12.08 -12.75
CA ARG A 38 7.00 13.23 -13.65
C ARG A 38 8.37 13.86 -13.85
N ASN A 39 8.54 14.51 -15.00
CA ASN A 39 9.72 15.31 -15.26
C ASN A 39 9.63 16.64 -14.50
N GLU A 40 10.70 17.03 -13.81
CA GLU A 40 10.75 18.28 -13.03
C GLU A 40 10.57 19.51 -13.93
N SER A 41 11.16 19.53 -15.13
CA SER A 41 11.15 20.74 -15.99
C SER A 41 9.78 21.11 -16.58
N ASN A 42 8.98 20.11 -16.96
CA ASN A 42 7.73 20.33 -17.71
C ASN A 42 6.49 19.70 -17.06
N ASN A 43 6.66 18.99 -15.93
CA ASN A 43 5.58 18.34 -15.18
C ASN A 43 4.79 17.28 -15.98
N LEU A 44 5.32 16.78 -17.10
CA LEU A 44 4.74 15.69 -17.85
C LEU A 44 5.04 14.34 -17.19
N LEU A 45 4.14 13.38 -17.34
CA LEU A 45 4.37 12.00 -16.92
C LEU A 45 5.60 11.44 -17.63
N MET A 46 6.41 10.69 -16.89
CA MET A 46 7.60 10.06 -17.43
C MET A 46 7.74 8.61 -16.97
N THR A 47 8.55 7.87 -17.71
CA THR A 47 9.00 6.53 -17.37
C THR A 47 10.46 6.60 -16.99
N LEU A 48 10.86 5.92 -15.92
CA LEU A 48 12.24 5.80 -15.49
C LEU A 48 12.87 4.56 -16.11
N ASP A 49 14.11 4.70 -16.60
CA ASP A 49 14.86 3.58 -17.17
C ASP A 49 15.11 2.49 -16.13
N THR A 50 15.49 2.88 -14.91
CA THR A 50 15.73 1.99 -13.79
C THR A 50 15.36 2.64 -12.46
N LEU A 51 14.74 1.87 -11.57
CA LEU A 51 14.36 2.32 -10.23
C LEU A 51 14.71 1.29 -9.15
N TYR A 52 15.19 1.81 -8.03
CA TYR A 52 15.39 1.08 -6.79
C TYR A 52 14.65 1.84 -5.67
N VAL A 53 13.93 1.08 -4.85
CA VAL A 53 13.20 1.61 -3.69
C VAL A 53 13.49 0.75 -2.49
N ASP A 54 14.08 1.36 -1.47
CA ASP A 54 14.27 0.75 -0.16
C ASP A 54 13.41 1.49 0.89
N VAL A 55 13.01 0.77 1.94
CA VAL A 55 12.12 1.28 2.98
C VAL A 55 12.69 0.99 4.36
N ASP A 56 12.60 1.98 5.24
CA ASP A 56 12.94 1.84 6.66
C ASP A 56 11.71 1.43 7.49
N TYR A 57 11.65 0.13 7.80
CA TYR A 57 10.66 -0.46 8.72
C TYR A 57 11.12 -0.47 10.19
N GLY A 58 12.12 0.33 10.56
CA GLY A 58 12.64 0.42 11.93
C GLY A 58 13.59 -0.73 12.29
N LYS A 59 14.17 -1.36 11.28
CA LYS A 59 15.14 -2.46 11.42
C LYS A 59 16.56 -1.94 11.16
N PRO A 60 17.61 -2.66 11.59
CA PRO A 60 18.99 -2.25 11.33
C PRO A 60 19.32 -2.08 9.83
N GLU A 61 18.68 -2.89 8.98
CA GLU A 61 18.85 -2.85 7.53
C GLU A 61 17.59 -2.35 6.83
N LEU A 62 17.78 -1.57 5.76
CA LEU A 62 16.69 -1.17 4.87
C LEU A 62 16.13 -2.38 4.12
N THR A 63 14.82 -2.40 3.93
CA THR A 63 14.16 -3.45 3.14
C THR A 63 14.00 -2.98 1.70
N THR A 64 14.65 -3.68 0.77
CA THR A 64 14.46 -3.43 -0.66
C THR A 64 13.08 -3.91 -1.10
N ILE A 65 12.24 -2.98 -1.55
CA ILE A 65 10.91 -3.27 -2.10
C ILE A 65 10.97 -3.43 -3.63
N ILE A 66 11.79 -2.60 -4.28
CA ILE A 66 11.98 -2.64 -5.73
C ILE A 66 13.48 -2.76 -6.02
N SER A 67 13.86 -3.84 -6.71
CA SER A 67 15.23 -4.07 -7.16
C SER A 67 15.32 -3.94 -8.69
N ALA A 68 15.87 -2.83 -9.17
CA ALA A 68 16.18 -2.61 -10.58
C ALA A 68 14.97 -2.74 -11.54
N ALA A 69 13.82 -2.15 -11.21
CA ALA A 69 12.66 -2.19 -12.11
C ALA A 69 12.95 -1.38 -13.38
N PRO A 70 12.91 -1.99 -14.58
CA PRO A 70 13.16 -1.30 -15.83
C PRO A 70 11.89 -0.65 -16.39
N ASN A 71 12.02 0.48 -17.08
CA ASN A 71 10.93 1.15 -17.81
C ASN A 71 9.64 1.33 -16.98
N VAL A 72 9.78 1.87 -15.77
CA VAL A 72 8.68 1.97 -14.79
C VAL A 72 8.13 3.39 -14.72
N ASP A 73 6.80 3.54 -14.78
CA ASP A 73 6.10 4.84 -14.70
C ASP A 73 5.49 5.11 -13.31
N SER A 74 5.33 4.04 -12.51
CA SER A 74 4.77 4.07 -11.17
C SER A 74 5.13 2.83 -10.37
N VAL A 75 5.08 2.93 -9.04
CA VAL A 75 5.30 1.81 -8.12
C VAL A 75 4.31 1.85 -6.97
N PHE A 76 4.01 0.67 -6.42
CA PHE A 76 3.27 0.50 -5.18
C PHE A 76 4.24 0.12 -4.08
N VAL A 77 4.25 0.87 -2.98
CA VAL A 77 5.16 0.66 -1.85
C VAL A 77 4.38 0.56 -0.53
N PRO A 78 4.66 -0.42 0.34
CA PRO A 78 3.94 -0.55 1.60
C PRO A 78 4.42 0.50 2.60
N LEU A 79 3.47 1.15 3.28
CA LEU A 79 3.73 1.94 4.47
C LEU A 79 3.92 1.01 5.69
N ARG A 80 4.52 1.53 6.77
CA ARG A 80 4.60 0.80 8.04
C ARG A 80 3.21 0.59 8.65
N ILE A 81 3.06 -0.53 9.33
CA ILE A 81 1.86 -0.90 10.10
C ILE A 81 2.09 -0.84 11.62
N ASP A 82 3.33 -0.68 12.06
CA ASP A 82 3.70 -0.54 13.47
C ASP A 82 3.37 0.87 13.98
N ASP A 83 3.70 1.17 15.23
CA ASP A 83 3.32 2.42 15.91
C ASP A 83 3.97 3.70 15.35
N SER A 84 4.88 3.60 14.38
CA SER A 84 5.51 4.76 13.74
C SER A 84 4.47 5.66 13.03
N PRO A 85 4.54 7.00 13.21
CA PRO A 85 3.67 7.96 12.53
C PRO A 85 4.14 8.30 11.10
N TYR A 86 5.23 7.68 10.64
CA TYR A 86 5.77 7.88 9.30
C TYR A 86 6.53 6.66 8.78
N THR A 87 6.74 6.62 7.46
CA THR A 87 7.63 5.69 6.76
C THR A 87 8.65 6.48 5.93
N ASP A 88 9.92 6.11 6.06
CA ASP A 88 11.00 6.68 5.24
C ASP A 88 11.30 5.77 4.03
N PHE A 89 11.36 6.38 2.85
CA PHE A 89 11.66 5.75 1.56
C PHE A 89 12.99 6.28 1.02
N PHE A 90 13.76 5.39 0.40
CA PHE A 90 15.03 5.69 -0.24
C PHE A 90 14.94 5.36 -1.72
N ILE A 91 15.07 6.38 -2.57
CA ILE A 91 14.84 6.28 -4.02
C ILE A 91 16.16 6.47 -4.75
N ARG A 92 16.49 5.53 -5.66
CA ARG A 92 17.71 5.56 -6.48
C ARG A 92 17.39 5.13 -7.91
N GLN A 93 18.08 5.72 -8.89
CA GLN A 93 17.99 5.28 -10.29
C GLN A 93 19.07 4.24 -10.65
N ARG A 94 20.11 4.06 -9.82
CA ARG A 94 21.21 3.11 -10.06
C ARG A 94 21.50 2.31 -8.79
N LYS A 95 22.05 1.09 -8.95
CA LYS A 95 22.43 0.20 -7.84
C LYS A 95 23.40 0.88 -6.86
N THR A 96 24.28 1.73 -7.38
CA THR A 96 25.16 2.60 -6.60
C THR A 96 25.07 3.98 -7.21
N GLY A 97 24.72 4.99 -6.41
CA GLY A 97 24.44 6.33 -6.89
C GLY A 97 23.81 7.22 -5.83
N PRO A 98 23.46 8.47 -6.20
CA PRO A 98 22.77 9.37 -5.29
C PRO A 98 21.43 8.77 -4.85
N THR A 99 21.04 9.09 -3.62
CA THR A 99 19.84 8.56 -2.97
C THR A 99 19.00 9.70 -2.45
N SER A 100 17.73 9.75 -2.87
CA SER A 100 16.75 10.63 -2.26
C SER A 100 16.11 9.96 -1.05
N LYS A 101 15.91 10.74 0.00
CA LYS A 101 15.19 10.30 1.20
C LYS A 101 13.86 11.04 1.26
N ILE A 102 12.76 10.29 1.29
CA ILE A 102 11.40 10.81 1.35
C ILE A 102 10.75 10.28 2.62
N ARG A 103 10.16 11.16 3.41
CA ARG A 103 9.35 10.81 4.57
C ARG A 103 7.88 10.96 4.23
N ILE A 104 7.09 9.91 4.45
CA ILE A 104 5.63 9.97 4.36
C ILE A 104 5.07 9.84 5.77
N SER A 105 4.46 10.90 6.29
CA SER A 105 3.70 10.88 7.55
C SER A 105 2.21 10.65 7.28
N TYR A 106 1.53 10.06 8.25
CA TYR A 106 0.13 9.65 8.11
C TYR A 106 -0.53 9.35 9.46
N ASP A 107 -1.86 9.40 9.46
CA ASP A 107 -2.70 8.85 10.52
C ASP A 107 -3.17 7.45 10.12
N LYS A 108 -3.11 6.49 11.04
CA LYS A 108 -3.54 5.10 10.81
C LYS A 108 -4.96 4.89 11.32
N LYS A 109 -5.77 4.19 10.53
CA LYS A 109 -7.13 3.80 10.88
C LYS A 109 -7.33 2.32 10.62
N ALA A 110 -7.33 1.52 11.68
CA ALA A 110 -7.64 0.10 11.60
C ALA A 110 -9.12 -0.10 11.29
N ILE A 111 -9.42 -0.98 10.35
CA ILE A 111 -10.76 -1.35 9.92
C ILE A 111 -10.89 -2.86 9.99
N TYR A 112 -11.88 -3.32 10.75
CA TYR A 112 -12.24 -4.74 10.78
C TYR A 112 -12.82 -5.15 9.44
N VAL A 113 -12.38 -6.28 8.92
CA VAL A 113 -12.80 -6.78 7.62
C VAL A 113 -13.73 -7.98 7.78
N SER A 114 -13.23 -9.08 8.33
CA SER A 114 -14.00 -10.31 8.58
C SER A 114 -13.29 -11.21 9.59
N PRO A 115 -13.94 -12.28 10.10
CA PRO A 115 -13.30 -13.22 11.01
C PRO A 115 -12.05 -13.89 10.41
N ALA A 116 -12.05 -14.24 9.12
CA ALA A 116 -10.87 -14.81 8.46
C ALA A 116 -9.78 -13.78 8.15
N CYS A 117 -10.15 -12.52 7.89
CA CYS A 117 -9.22 -11.52 7.36
C CYS A 117 -8.72 -10.52 8.41
N GLY A 118 -9.35 -10.50 9.58
CA GLY A 118 -8.96 -9.65 10.69
C GLY A 118 -9.11 -8.17 10.35
N PHE A 119 -8.02 -7.41 10.52
CA PHE A 119 -8.01 -5.96 10.35
C PHE A 119 -7.06 -5.54 9.25
N LYS A 120 -7.47 -4.52 8.49
CA LYS A 120 -6.59 -3.75 7.60
C LYS A 120 -6.38 -2.35 8.14
N ILE A 121 -5.33 -1.68 7.68
CA ILE A 121 -5.05 -0.29 8.04
C ILE A 121 -5.29 0.58 6.82
N ASN A 122 -6.18 1.56 6.95
CA ASN A 122 -6.24 2.69 6.02
C ASN A 122 -5.38 3.82 6.56
N TYR A 123 -4.87 4.65 5.65
CA TYR A 123 -4.08 5.82 6.01
C TYR A 123 -4.81 7.11 5.61
N GLU A 124 -4.81 8.08 6.51
CA GLU A 124 -5.41 9.40 6.32
C GLU A 124 -4.35 10.48 6.54
N ASN A 125 -4.61 11.70 6.07
CA ASN A 125 -3.72 12.86 6.20
C ASN A 125 -2.28 12.61 5.72
N LEU A 126 -2.13 11.84 4.63
CA LEU A 126 -0.80 11.56 4.08
C LEU A 126 -0.09 12.86 3.68
N ASN A 127 1.12 13.04 4.18
CA ASN A 127 1.99 14.16 3.86
C ASN A 127 3.38 13.63 3.46
N ALA A 128 3.93 14.17 2.38
CA ALA A 128 5.24 13.79 1.88
C ALA A 128 6.24 14.92 2.03
N GLU A 129 7.38 14.62 2.63
CA GLU A 129 8.50 15.52 2.83
C GLU A 129 9.76 14.96 2.16
N LEU A 130 10.45 15.78 1.37
CA LEU A 130 11.71 15.41 0.74
C LEU A 130 12.87 15.83 1.65
N LEU A 131 13.39 14.88 2.42
CA LEU A 131 14.46 15.10 3.39
C LEU A 131 15.85 15.15 2.74
N GLN A 132 16.03 14.47 1.61
CA GLN A 132 17.27 14.49 0.84
C GLN A 132 16.93 14.45 -0.66
N GLN A 133 17.41 15.45 -1.39
CA GLN A 133 17.24 15.57 -2.84
C GLN A 133 18.25 14.70 -3.61
N ASN A 134 17.99 14.52 -4.92
CA ASN A 134 18.79 13.76 -5.90
C ASN A 134 18.72 12.23 -5.74
N PRO A 135 18.04 11.48 -6.63
CA PRO A 135 17.55 11.92 -7.95
C PRO A 135 16.20 12.65 -7.95
N VAL A 136 15.40 12.55 -6.89
CA VAL A 136 14.11 13.26 -6.79
C VAL A 136 14.37 14.72 -6.43
N GLN A 137 13.78 15.64 -7.19
CA GLN A 137 13.95 17.08 -7.04
C GLN A 137 12.84 17.69 -6.20
N SER A 138 11.60 17.27 -6.43
CA SER A 138 10.43 17.71 -5.68
C SER A 138 9.34 16.64 -5.63
N ILE A 139 8.36 16.84 -4.74
CA ILE A 139 7.21 15.94 -4.58
C ILE A 139 5.94 16.76 -4.76
N GLN A 140 5.03 16.29 -5.60
CA GLN A 140 3.69 16.86 -5.75
C GLN A 140 2.67 15.92 -5.11
N SER A 141 1.90 16.45 -4.15
CA SER A 141 0.77 15.73 -3.54
C SER A 141 -0.43 15.69 -4.48
N ASN A 142 -1.16 14.57 -4.47
CA ASN A 142 -2.37 14.35 -5.27
C ASN A 142 -3.53 13.79 -4.46
N ASN A 143 -3.30 12.78 -3.62
CA ASN A 143 -4.34 12.22 -2.75
C ASN A 143 -3.79 11.94 -1.35
N SER A 144 -4.38 12.58 -0.34
CA SER A 144 -3.98 12.50 1.07
C SER A 144 -4.65 11.36 1.84
N SER A 145 -5.39 10.48 1.17
CA SER A 145 -5.96 9.26 1.75
C SER A 145 -5.44 8.01 1.02
N LEU A 146 -5.36 6.90 1.72
CA LEU A 146 -5.00 5.61 1.17
C LEU A 146 -5.91 4.55 1.76
N THR A 147 -7.03 4.35 1.07
CA THR A 147 -8.07 3.36 1.38
C THR A 147 -8.09 2.19 0.40
N ASP A 148 -7.51 2.42 -0.78
CA ASP A 148 -7.37 1.48 -1.89
C ASP A 148 -6.20 1.90 -2.80
N GLU A 149 -5.86 1.06 -3.77
CA GLU A 149 -4.72 1.26 -4.69
C GLU A 149 -5.12 1.92 -6.04
N SER A 150 -6.34 2.46 -6.16
CA SER A 150 -6.86 3.01 -7.43
C SER A 150 -6.30 4.39 -7.77
N LYS A 151 -5.97 5.19 -6.75
CA LYS A 151 -5.51 6.57 -6.89
C LYS A 151 -3.99 6.68 -6.76
N THR A 152 -3.42 7.69 -7.41
CA THR A 152 -2.02 8.08 -7.19
C THR A 152 -1.96 9.02 -5.99
N ASN A 153 -1.08 8.75 -5.03
CA ASN A 153 -0.95 9.58 -3.83
C ASN A 153 0.02 10.74 -4.06
N PHE A 154 1.20 10.42 -4.59
CA PHE A 154 2.28 11.39 -4.80
C PHE A 154 2.88 11.22 -6.19
N TYR A 155 3.24 12.35 -6.79
CA TYR A 155 4.11 12.40 -7.96
C TYR A 155 5.52 12.76 -7.51
N LEU A 156 6.49 11.89 -7.78
CA LEU A 156 7.90 12.19 -7.61
C LEU A 156 8.40 12.87 -8.89
N ARG A 157 9.03 14.03 -8.74
CA ARG A 157 9.54 14.80 -9.88
C ARG A 157 11.06 14.65 -9.96
N PHE A 158 11.52 14.20 -11.11
CA PHE A 158 12.93 13.88 -11.40
C PHE A 158 13.55 14.90 -12.36
#